data_AF-A0A2E0K2A1-F1
#
_entry.id   AF-A0A2E0K2A1-F1
#
_cell.length_a   1.000
_cell.length_b   1.000
_cell.length_c   1.000
_cell.angle_alpha   90.00
_cell.angle_beta   90.00
_cell.angle_gamma   90.00
#
_symmetry.space_group_name_H-M   'P 1'
#
loop_
_entity.id
_entity.type
_entity.pdbx_description
1 polymer ?
#
loop_
_entity_poly.entity_id
_entity_poly.type
_entity_poly.pdbx_seq_one_letter_code
_entity_poly.pdbx_strand_id
1 'polypeptide(L)'
;MTIQGVAEKGFITLGVMLITGLSVFGLFVTGNLELAMMLSIVGWAVGLIFFFVMIFTGLSDNPVAVLTYAALQGLFLGGLTTMFEAFYPGIAIQAFVLTAGVFGTMLVTYRMGLIPVNDNTRIILFSAMGGVFIIYMLTFILSFAGINIPYIHGSGPIGILFSVFVIG
;
A
#
# COMPACT_ATOMS: atom_id res chain seq x y z
N MET A 1 5.05 19.36 13.25
CA MET A 1 5.35 18.01 13.79
C MET A 1 6.83 17.73 13.59
N THR A 2 7.53 17.10 14.54
CA THR A 2 8.93 16.69 14.35
C THR A 2 9.00 15.40 13.53
N ILE A 3 10.08 15.19 12.78
CA ILE A 3 10.28 13.97 11.97
C ILE A 3 10.21 12.70 12.84
N GLN A 4 10.78 12.76 14.05
CA GLN A 4 10.71 11.66 15.01
C GLN A 4 9.28 11.34 15.45
N GLY A 5 8.46 12.36 15.75
CA GLY A 5 7.08 12.15 16.16
C GLY A 5 6.19 11.59 15.04
N VAL A 6 6.48 11.93 13.78
CA VAL A 6 5.79 11.35 12.61
C VAL A 6 6.22 9.91 12.41
N ALA A 7 7.51 9.60 12.53
CA ALA A 7 8.02 8.25 12.37
C ALA A 7 7.41 7.29 13.41
N GLU A 8 7.38 7.69 14.68
CA GLU A 8 6.82 6.86 15.76
C GLU A 8 5.31 6.62 15.59
N LYS A 9 4.53 7.65 15.27
CA LYS A 9 3.11 7.47 14.93
C LYS A 9 2.93 6.56 13.72
N GLY A 10 3.77 6.71 12.70
CA GLY A 10 3.78 5.86 11.51
C GLY A 10 4.09 4.39 11.80
N PHE A 11 5.02 4.11 12.72
CA PHE A 11 5.31 2.74 13.15
C PHE A 11 4.12 2.10 13.86
N ILE A 12 3.46 2.85 14.74
CA ILE A 12 2.31 2.34 15.48
C ILE A 12 1.15 2.05 14.52
N THR A 13 0.83 2.98 13.61
CA THR A 13 -0.26 2.79 12.65
C THR A 13 0.02 1.66 11.67
N LEU A 14 1.25 1.55 11.16
CA LEU A 14 1.67 0.42 10.32
C LEU A 14 1.60 -0.91 11.09
N GLY A 15 2.06 -0.92 12.35
CA GLY A 15 2.00 -2.12 13.18
C GLY A 15 0.57 -2.61 13.38
N VAL A 16 -0.36 -1.70 13.68
CA VAL A 16 -1.79 -2.05 13.82
C VAL A 16 -2.36 -2.58 12.51
N MET A 17 -2.10 -1.92 11.39
CA MET A 17 -2.56 -2.35 10.07
C MET A 17 -2.02 -3.75 9.70
N LEU A 18 -0.75 -4.01 9.99
CA LEU A 18 -0.13 -5.31 9.73
C LEU A 18 -0.75 -6.42 10.58
N ILE A 19 -0.94 -6.18 11.87
CA ILE A 19 -1.51 -7.18 12.77
C ILE A 19 -2.95 -7.53 12.33
N THR A 20 -3.76 -6.54 11.98
CA THR A 20 -5.13 -6.79 11.53
C THR A 20 -5.20 -7.38 10.13
N GLY A 21 -4.29 -7.04 9.22
CA GLY A 21 -4.21 -7.67 7.89
C GLY A 21 -3.74 -9.13 7.96
N LEU A 22 -2.70 -9.41 8.75
CA LEU A 22 -2.18 -10.76 8.93
C LEU A 22 -3.14 -11.66 9.71
N SER A 23 -3.95 -11.12 10.62
CA SER A 23 -4.97 -11.93 11.31
C SER A 23 -6.05 -12.42 10.36
N VAL A 24 -6.51 -11.58 9.41
CA VAL A 24 -7.45 -11.98 8.36
C VAL A 24 -6.83 -13.01 7.42
N PHE A 25 -5.57 -12.83 7.05
CA PHE A 25 -4.84 -13.83 6.26
C PHE A 25 -4.66 -15.15 7.02
N GLY A 26 -4.40 -15.11 8.32
CA GLY A 26 -4.33 -16.29 9.19
C GLY A 26 -5.66 -17.06 9.22
N LEU A 27 -6.79 -16.36 9.30
CA LEU A 27 -8.12 -16.99 9.23
C LEU A 27 -8.34 -17.72 7.90
N PHE A 28 -7.86 -17.15 6.79
CA PHE A 28 -7.87 -17.82 5.48
C PHE A 28 -7.04 -19.11 5.48
N VAL A 29 -5.81 -19.07 6.01
CA VAL A 29 -4.94 -20.27 6.11
C VAL A 29 -5.57 -21.37 6.97
N THR A 30 -6.34 -21.00 8.01
CA THR A 30 -7.06 -21.97 8.86
C THR A 30 -8.34 -22.55 8.23
N GLY A 31 -8.69 -22.16 7.00
CA GLY A 31 -9.85 -22.68 6.27
C GLY A 31 -11.15 -21.92 6.50
N ASN A 32 -11.15 -20.83 7.26
CA ASN A 32 -12.33 -20.01 7.55
C ASN A 32 -12.48 -18.87 6.53
N LEU A 33 -12.63 -19.22 5.25
CA LEU A 33 -12.72 -18.27 4.13
C LEU A 33 -13.90 -17.30 4.26
N GLU A 34 -15.04 -17.79 4.75
CA GLU A 34 -16.27 -17.00 4.89
C GLU A 34 -16.10 -15.86 5.93
N LEU A 35 -15.43 -16.16 7.05
CA LEU A 35 -15.10 -15.17 8.07
C LEU A 35 -14.08 -14.15 7.56
N ALA A 36 -13.07 -14.59 6.79
CA ALA A 36 -12.07 -13.69 6.22
C ALA A 36 -12.70 -12.70 5.21
N MET A 37 -13.59 -13.18 4.34
CA MET A 37 -14.32 -12.35 3.39
C MET A 37 -15.30 -11.40 4.08
N MET A 38 -16.02 -11.88 5.10
CA MET A 38 -16.92 -11.04 5.88
C MET A 38 -16.15 -9.91 6.59
N LEU A 39 -15.01 -10.22 7.23
CA LEU A 39 -14.16 -9.21 7.86
C LEU A 39 -13.59 -8.21 6.84
N SER A 40 -13.27 -8.66 5.62
CA SER A 40 -12.81 -7.79 4.53
C SER A 40 -13.87 -6.75 4.15
N ILE A 41 -15.11 -7.21 3.96
CA ILE A 41 -16.23 -6.36 3.55
C ILE A 41 -16.58 -5.38 4.67
N VAL A 42 -16.57 -5.85 5.91
CA VAL A 42 -16.77 -4.99 7.09
C VAL A 42 -15.64 -3.97 7.19
N GLY A 43 -14.38 -4.38 7.02
CA GLY A 43 -13.22 -3.50 7.02
C GLY A 43 -13.32 -2.42 5.94
N TRP A 44 -13.76 -2.78 4.74
CA TRP A 44 -13.97 -1.83 3.64
C TRP A 44 -15.10 -0.84 3.93
N ALA A 45 -16.30 -1.35 4.24
CA ALA A 45 -17.50 -0.54 4.41
C ALA A 45 -17.39 0.36 5.64
N VAL A 46 -17.00 -0.22 6.78
CA VAL A 46 -16.81 0.54 8.03
C VAL A 46 -15.62 1.48 7.90
N GLY A 47 -14.52 1.05 7.27
CA GLY A 47 -13.36 1.91 7.01
C GLY A 47 -13.70 3.13 6.15
N LEU A 48 -14.48 2.94 5.09
CA LEU A 48 -14.92 4.02 4.21
C LEU A 48 -15.87 4.99 4.91
N ILE A 49 -16.82 4.49 5.70
CA ILE A 49 -17.69 5.33 6.54
C ILE A 49 -16.84 6.12 7.54
N PHE A 50 -15.91 5.46 8.22
CA PHE A 50 -15.04 6.08 9.21
C PHE A 50 -14.12 7.14 8.60
N PHE A 51 -13.67 6.95 7.35
CA PHE A 51 -12.94 7.96 6.57
C PHE A 51 -13.76 9.23 6.37
N PHE A 52 -15.00 9.11 5.89
CA PHE A 52 -15.89 10.27 5.73
C PHE A 52 -16.20 10.93 7.06
N VAL A 53 -16.48 10.15 8.12
CA VAL A 53 -16.72 10.67 9.46
C VAL A 53 -15.52 11.49 9.94
N MET A 54 -14.30 10.98 9.80
CA MET A 54 -13.09 11.71 10.23
C MET A 54 -12.89 13.02 9.47
N ILE A 55 -13.19 13.05 8.16
CA ILE A 55 -13.13 14.29 7.36
C ILE A 55 -14.14 15.31 7.87
N PHE A 56 -15.39 14.90 8.08
CA PHE A 56 -16.46 15.84 8.45
C PHE A 56 -16.40 16.29 9.91
N THR A 57 -15.84 15.48 10.81
CA THR A 57 -15.77 15.78 12.24
C THR A 57 -14.43 16.36 12.70
N GLY A 58 -13.42 16.41 11.82
CA GLY A 58 -12.08 16.89 12.19
C GLY A 58 -11.38 15.98 13.21
N LEU A 59 -11.79 14.71 13.33
CA LEU A 59 -11.20 13.74 14.25
C LEU A 59 -9.80 13.24 13.83
N SER A 60 -9.22 13.81 12.78
CA SER A 60 -7.89 13.44 12.26
C SER A 60 -6.76 13.60 13.29
N ASP A 61 -6.94 14.47 14.27
CA ASP A 61 -5.95 14.68 15.34
C ASP A 61 -6.08 13.69 16.50
N ASN A 62 -7.19 12.94 16.58
CA ASN A 62 -7.44 11.99 17.65
C ASN A 62 -6.67 10.68 17.40
N PRO A 63 -5.70 10.30 18.27
CA PRO A 63 -4.93 9.08 18.08
C PRO A 63 -5.79 7.81 18.02
N VAL A 64 -6.88 7.76 18.79
CA VAL A 64 -7.77 6.58 18.83
C VAL A 64 -8.46 6.41 17.47
N ALA A 65 -8.96 7.49 16.88
CA ALA A 65 -9.62 7.44 15.57
C ALA A 65 -8.66 6.96 14.48
N VAL A 66 -7.42 7.47 14.47
CA VAL A 66 -6.40 7.06 13.49
C VAL A 66 -6.04 5.58 13.65
N LEU A 67 -5.91 5.08 14.89
CA LEU A 67 -5.61 3.66 15.14
C LEU A 67 -6.78 2.76 14.76
N THR A 68 -8.01 3.14 15.07
CA THR A 68 -9.21 2.41 14.64
C THR A 68 -9.29 2.35 13.12
N TYR A 69 -9.01 3.46 12.44
CA TYR A 69 -8.98 3.48 10.98
C TYR A 69 -7.88 2.59 10.40
N ALA A 70 -6.67 2.62 10.97
CA ALA A 70 -5.57 1.75 10.56
C ALA A 70 -5.92 0.27 10.74
N ALA A 71 -6.60 -0.08 11.83
CA ALA A 71 -7.08 -1.44 12.08
C ALA A 71 -8.09 -1.88 11.00
N LEU A 72 -9.09 -1.04 10.71
CA LEU A 72 -10.12 -1.30 9.69
C LEU A 72 -9.51 -1.44 8.29
N GLN A 73 -8.55 -0.60 7.94
CA GLN A 73 -7.82 -0.70 6.67
C GLN A 73 -6.98 -1.97 6.59
N GLY A 74 -6.35 -2.39 7.69
CA GLY A 74 -5.66 -3.68 7.71
C GLY A 74 -6.61 -4.86 7.51
N LEU A 75 -7.82 -4.84 8.10
CA LEU A 75 -8.84 -5.88 7.86
C LEU A 75 -9.24 -5.96 6.38
N PHE A 76 -9.45 -4.80 5.75
CA PHE A 76 -9.75 -4.71 4.32
C PHE A 76 -8.62 -5.25 3.45
N LEU A 77 -7.38 -4.79 3.70
CA LEU A 77 -6.21 -5.21 2.93
C LEU A 77 -5.90 -6.71 3.11
N GLY A 78 -6.06 -7.23 4.33
CA GLY A 78 -5.90 -8.66 4.60
C GLY A 78 -6.89 -9.50 3.81
N GLY A 79 -8.15 -9.08 3.76
CA GLY A 79 -9.17 -9.76 2.97
C GLY A 79 -8.97 -9.64 1.46
N LEU A 80 -8.60 -8.47 0.95
CA LEU A 80 -8.19 -8.31 -0.44
C LEU A 80 -7.01 -9.23 -0.79
N THR A 81 -6.04 -9.34 0.11
CA THR A 81 -4.90 -10.23 -0.05
C THR A 81 -5.37 -11.69 -0.16
N THR A 82 -6.34 -12.12 0.65
CA THR A 82 -6.91 -13.49 0.54
C THR A 82 -7.67 -13.72 -0.77
N MET A 83 -8.37 -12.70 -1.29
CA MET A 83 -9.03 -12.80 -2.59
C MET A 83 -8.01 -12.99 -3.71
N PHE A 84 -6.93 -12.20 -3.71
CA PHE A 84 -5.86 -12.35 -4.72
C PHE A 84 -5.06 -13.64 -4.54
N GLU A 85 -4.86 -14.11 -3.31
CA GLU A 85 -4.19 -15.38 -3.01
C GLU A 85 -4.96 -16.58 -3.61
N ALA A 86 -6.30 -16.52 -3.66
CA ALA A 86 -7.12 -17.55 -4.30
C ALA A 86 -6.90 -17.64 -5.82
N PHE A 87 -6.61 -16.52 -6.49
CA PHE A 87 -6.32 -16.49 -7.93
C PHE A 87 -4.84 -16.72 -8.24
N TYR A 88 -3.95 -16.22 -7.39
CA TYR A 88 -2.50 -16.25 -7.55
C TYR A 88 -1.82 -16.67 -6.25
N PRO A 89 -1.76 -17.99 -5.95
CA PRO A 89 -1.21 -18.50 -4.71
C PRO A 89 0.26 -18.13 -4.54
N GLY A 90 0.62 -17.68 -3.34
CA GLY A 90 1.97 -17.34 -2.91
C GLY A 90 2.41 -15.91 -3.23
N ILE A 91 1.72 -15.19 -4.13
CA ILE A 91 2.16 -13.86 -4.59
C ILE A 91 1.57 -12.75 -3.72
N ALA A 92 0.32 -12.88 -3.28
CA ALA A 92 -0.38 -11.78 -2.62
C ALA A 92 0.22 -11.49 -1.24
N ILE A 93 0.54 -12.53 -0.46
CA ILE A 93 1.19 -12.36 0.84
C ILE A 93 2.60 -11.79 0.74
N GLN A 94 3.36 -12.16 -0.30
CA GLN A 94 4.70 -11.62 -0.54
C GLN A 94 4.64 -10.13 -0.87
N ALA A 95 3.72 -9.72 -1.75
CA ALA A 95 3.51 -8.33 -2.10
C ALA A 95 3.10 -7.48 -0.88
N PHE A 96 2.23 -8.01 -0.02
CA PHE A 96 1.82 -7.35 1.22
C PHE A 96 2.99 -7.11 2.16
N VAL A 97 3.79 -8.15 2.44
CA VAL A 97 4.95 -8.06 3.34
C VAL A 97 6.05 -7.16 2.76
N LEU A 98 6.32 -7.25 1.45
CA LEU A 98 7.30 -6.40 0.78
C LEU A 98 6.91 -4.91 0.86
N THR A 99 5.65 -4.58 0.62
CA THR A 99 5.17 -3.19 0.70
C THR A 99 5.32 -2.63 2.11
N ALA A 100 4.94 -3.42 3.12
CA ALA A 100 5.10 -3.03 4.51
C ALA A 100 6.58 -2.94 4.93
N GLY A 101 7.42 -3.83 4.40
CA GLY A 101 8.87 -3.80 4.60
C GLY A 101 9.51 -2.54 4.03
N VAL A 102 9.20 -2.19 2.78
CA VAL A 102 9.70 -0.96 2.15
C VAL A 102 9.26 0.27 2.93
N PHE A 103 8.00 0.37 3.32
CA PHE A 103 7.53 1.50 4.13
C PHE A 103 8.20 1.54 5.51
N GLY A 104 8.33 0.39 6.19
CA GLY A 104 9.03 0.28 7.47
C GLY A 104 10.49 0.70 7.39
N THR A 105 11.21 0.26 6.36
CA THR A 105 12.62 0.66 6.12
C THR A 105 12.75 2.17 5.89
N MET A 106 11.82 2.77 5.16
CA MET A 106 11.78 4.22 4.97
C MET A 106 11.55 4.96 6.30
N LEU A 107 10.62 4.50 7.13
CA LEU A 107 10.41 5.09 8.47
C LEU A 107 11.66 5.01 9.35
N VAL A 108 12.37 3.88 9.34
CA VAL A 108 13.65 3.73 10.08
C VAL A 108 14.68 4.72 9.54
N THR A 109 14.83 4.79 8.23
CA THR A 109 15.80 5.65 7.54
C THR A 109 15.58 7.12 7.85
N TYR A 110 14.31 7.56 7.84
CA TYR A 110 13.95 8.94 8.22
C TYR A 110 14.14 9.21 9.71
N ARG A 111 13.89 8.22 10.59
CA ARG A 111 14.14 8.35 12.03
C ARG A 111 15.64 8.51 12.32
N MET A 112 16.48 7.77 11.61
CA MET A 112 17.94 7.85 11.74
C MET A 112 18.51 9.13 11.09
N GLY A 113 17.71 9.89 10.34
CA GLY A 113 18.15 11.11 9.68
C GLY A 113 19.18 10.86 8.58
N LEU A 114 19.27 9.63 8.05
CA LEU A 114 20.26 9.24 7.04
C LEU A 114 20.03 9.95 5.70
N ILE A 115 18.79 10.34 5.41
CA ILE A 115 18.41 11.00 4.15
C ILE A 115 17.81 12.38 4.46
N PRO A 116 18.53 13.48 4.18
CA PRO A 116 17.94 14.81 4.19
C PRO A 116 17.04 15.00 2.96
N VAL A 117 15.77 15.32 3.20
CA VAL A 117 14.83 15.68 2.13
C VAL A 117 15.10 17.13 1.72
N ASN A 118 15.95 17.32 0.73
CA ASN A 118 16.23 18.62 0.13
C ASN A 118 15.28 18.89 -1.04
N ASP A 119 15.12 20.17 -1.41
CA ASP A 119 14.29 20.56 -2.56
C ASP A 119 14.73 19.88 -3.86
N ASN A 120 16.05 19.72 -4.06
CA ASN A 120 16.59 19.00 -5.22
C ASN A 120 16.19 17.50 -5.24
N THR A 121 16.20 16.83 -4.09
CA THR A 121 15.77 15.43 -3.98
C THR A 121 14.28 15.30 -4.34
N ARG A 122 13.46 16.26 -3.89
CA ARG A 122 12.03 16.31 -4.20
C ARG A 122 11.77 16.53 -5.70
N ILE A 123 12.51 17.43 -6.33
CA ILE A 123 12.39 17.72 -7.78
C ILE A 123 12.77 16.49 -8.61
N ILE A 124 13.89 15.85 -8.29
CA ILE A 124 14.35 14.63 -8.99
C ILE A 124 13.30 13.52 -8.87
N LEU A 125 12.82 13.26 -7.66
CA LEU A 125 11.81 12.23 -7.42
C LEU A 125 10.50 12.53 -8.15
N PHE A 126 10.02 13.78 -8.10
CA PHE A 126 8.76 14.18 -8.75
C PHE A 126 8.87 14.13 -10.27
N SER A 127 10.02 14.52 -10.83
CA SER A 127 10.29 14.39 -12.27
C SER A 127 10.34 12.93 -12.71
N ALA A 128 10.97 12.05 -11.93
CA ALA A 128 11.03 10.62 -12.21
C ALA A 128 9.63 9.98 -12.15
N MET A 129 8.87 10.24 -11.10
CA MET A 129 7.48 9.79 -10.95
C MET A 129 6.59 10.32 -12.09
N GLY A 130 6.75 11.58 -12.48
CA GLY A 130 6.01 12.20 -13.57
C GLY A 130 6.31 11.55 -14.93
N GLY A 131 7.57 11.24 -15.21
CA GLY A 131 7.97 10.55 -16.44
C GLY A 131 7.33 9.17 -16.55
N VAL A 132 7.40 8.38 -15.47
CA VAL A 132 6.75 7.06 -15.40
C VAL A 132 5.24 7.21 -15.55
N PHE A 133 4.62 8.12 -14.81
CA PHE A 133 3.17 8.37 -14.87
C PHE A 133 2.67 8.69 -16.29
N ILE A 134 3.38 9.53 -17.04
CA ILE A 134 3.02 9.88 -18.41
C ILE A 134 3.07 8.65 -19.32
N ILE A 135 4.10 7.79 -19.19
CA ILE A 135 4.21 6.56 -19.98
C ILE A 135 3.02 5.62 -19.69
N TYR A 136 2.67 5.43 -18.41
CA TYR A 136 1.52 4.62 -18.03
C TYR A 136 0.19 5.22 -18.51
N MET A 137 -0.01 6.53 -18.41
CA MET A 137 -1.21 7.21 -18.91
C MET A 137 -1.34 7.14 -20.43
N LEU A 138 -0.24 7.32 -21.17
CA LEU A 138 -0.26 7.17 -22.61
C LEU A 138 -0.60 5.74 -23.01
N THR A 139 -0.04 4.75 -22.31
CA THR A 139 -0.36 3.33 -22.54
C THR A 139 -1.84 3.05 -22.25
N PHE A 140 -2.40 3.62 -21.18
CA PHE A 140 -3.82 3.50 -20.85
C PHE A 140 -4.72 4.09 -21.95
N ILE A 141 -4.39 5.27 -22.48
CA ILE A 141 -5.15 5.91 -23.55
C ILE A 141 -5.05 5.11 -24.86
N LEU A 142 -3.85 4.66 -25.23
CA LEU A 142 -3.60 3.83 -26.42
C LEU A 142 -4.30 2.46 -26.33
N SER A 143 -4.50 1.94 -25.11
CA SER A 143 -5.25 0.70 -24.91
C SER A 143 -6.70 0.79 -25.38
N PHE A 144 -7.34 1.96 -25.27
CA PHE A 144 -8.69 2.19 -25.84
C PHE A 144 -8.72 2.17 -27.38
N ALA A 145 -7.58 2.47 -28.02
CA ALA A 145 -7.40 2.38 -29.46
C ALA A 145 -6.96 0.97 -29.92
N GLY A 146 -6.92 -0.01 -29.01
CA GLY A 146 -6.50 -1.40 -29.30
C GLY A 146 -5.00 -1.58 -29.48
N ILE A 147 -4.19 -0.53 -29.25
CA ILE A 147 -2.73 -0.59 -29.33
C ILE A 147 -2.19 -0.91 -27.94
N ASN A 148 -1.86 -2.18 -27.72
CA ASN A 148 -1.14 -2.60 -26.52
C ASN A 148 0.35 -2.43 -26.77
N ILE A 149 1.02 -1.55 -26.02
CA ILE A 149 2.47 -1.43 -26.06
C ILE A 149 3.06 -2.71 -25.44
N PRO A 150 3.71 -3.58 -26.23
CA PRO A 150 4.31 -4.78 -25.69
C PRO A 150 5.55 -4.40 -24.87
N TYR A 151 6.00 -5.29 -24.00
CA TYR A 151 7.25 -5.22 -23.22
C TYR A 151 7.24 -4.46 -21.88
N ILE A 152 6.43 -3.42 -21.68
CA ILE A 152 6.41 -2.69 -20.39
C ILE A 152 5.67 -3.48 -19.29
N HIS A 153 4.63 -4.23 -19.69
CA HIS A 153 3.74 -4.95 -18.77
C HIS A 153 3.91 -6.48 -18.84
N GLY A 154 4.92 -6.95 -19.57
CA GLY A 154 5.14 -8.38 -19.80
C GLY A 154 6.05 -9.01 -18.75
N SER A 155 5.84 -10.28 -18.46
CA SER A 155 6.75 -11.12 -17.66
C SER A 155 8.06 -11.49 -18.39
N GLY A 156 8.32 -10.88 -19.55
CA GLY A 156 9.55 -11.11 -20.32
C GLY A 156 10.78 -10.44 -19.68
N PRO A 157 12.00 -10.83 -20.10
CA PRO A 157 13.25 -10.30 -19.54
C PRO A 157 13.35 -8.77 -19.58
N ILE A 158 12.78 -8.14 -20.63
CA ILE A 158 12.74 -6.69 -20.81
C ILE A 158 11.82 -6.02 -19.78
N GLY A 159 10.68 -6.64 -19.43
CA GLY A 159 9.75 -6.10 -18.44
C GLY A 159 10.33 -6.16 -17.02
N ILE A 160 11.08 -7.23 -16.70
CA ILE A 160 11.81 -7.34 -15.44
C ILE A 160 12.92 -6.27 -15.36
N LEU A 161 13.71 -6.10 -16.43
CA LEU A 161 14.75 -5.08 -16.51
C LEU A 161 14.19 -3.66 -16.35
N PHE A 162 13.07 -3.37 -17.02
CA PHE A 162 12.38 -2.10 -16.87
C PHE A 162 11.88 -1.89 -15.44
N SER A 163 11.29 -2.92 -14.82
CA SER A 163 10.82 -2.84 -13.44
C SER A 163 11.97 -2.59 -12.45
N VAL A 164 13.11 -3.27 -12.62
CA VAL A 164 14.30 -3.03 -11.80
C VAL A 164 14.85 -1.62 -11.99
N PHE A 165 14.88 -1.11 -13.22
CA PHE A 165 15.31 0.26 -13.50
C PHE A 165 14.38 1.33 -12.91
N VAL A 166 13.08 1.06 -12.86
CA VAL A 166 12.11 2.00 -12.27
C VAL A 166 12.14 1.95 -10.74
N ILE A 167 12.43 0.78 -10.16
CA ILE A 167 12.47 0.59 -8.70
C ILE A 167 13.81 1.02 -8.09
N GLY A 168 14.93 0.84 -8.80
CA GLY A 168 16.29 1.15 -8.34
C GLY A 168 16.74 2.56 -8.67
#